data_AF-A0A968Q6V9-F1
#
_entry.id   AF-A0A968Q6V9-F1
#
_cell.length_a   1.000
_cell.length_b   1.000
_cell.length_c   1.000
_cell.angle_alpha   90.00
_cell.angle_beta   90.00
_cell.angle_gamma   90.00
#
_symmetry.space_group_name_H-M   'P 1'
#
loop_
_entity.id
_entity.type
_entity.pdbx_description
1 polymer ?
#
loop_
_entity_poly.entity_id
_entity_poly.type
_entity_poly.pdbx_seq_one_letter_code
_entity_poly.pdbx_strand_id
1 'polypeptide(L)'
;MQSFQTQALVPAFSRLVIFGDSLSDPGNVFDLTGFFPPFPYAEGRFSNGDIWVDYLVDQTGLDLAQVQNFAFGGAATGRDNGLEPLIGFLTGTEINLPGMLDQVDSYLGSLGDELADPDGLYVVWAGANDIFALLDDPAAMPDFLANQVQNVATAIINLTQRGADTFLVPNLPDLGLTPRTQDQGTTDRATALSQAFNESLAYALTALEQNPLFNIDIVPVDLFTLTREVIARPEEFGFTNVTDPLIGQGGLVDPGFFWWDQQHPTTTAHALLADTFQTALTEAGYFGVPVQAPCISTVEAGEYTHTSTSSGWALPLPVYNLGLPSNTPASMPISEPPFPSPDWLAGSI
;
A
#
# COMPACT_ATOMS: atom_id res chain seq x y z
N MET A 1 0.49 -22.79 42.69
CA MET A 1 -0.09 -21.94 41.64
C MET A 1 1.01 -21.05 41.12
N GLN A 2 1.69 -21.44 40.04
CA GLN A 2 2.58 -20.54 39.32
C GLN A 2 1.68 -19.59 38.53
N SER A 3 1.78 -18.30 38.81
CA SER A 3 1.10 -17.27 38.02
C SER A 3 1.66 -17.32 36.60
N PHE A 4 0.80 -17.56 35.61
CA PHE A 4 1.13 -17.17 34.24
C PHE A 4 1.30 -15.66 34.25
N GLN A 5 2.55 -15.20 34.24
CA GLN A 5 2.84 -13.84 33.86
C GLN A 5 2.50 -13.76 32.38
N THR A 6 1.46 -13.01 32.03
CA THR A 6 1.27 -12.54 30.66
C THR A 6 2.52 -11.74 30.34
N GLN A 7 3.44 -12.33 29.56
CA GLN A 7 4.53 -11.58 28.97
C GLN A 7 3.85 -10.51 28.11
N ALA A 8 3.97 -9.23 28.49
CA ALA A 8 3.52 -8.16 27.62
C ALA A 8 4.19 -8.35 26.26
N LEU A 9 3.42 -8.32 25.16
CA LEU A 9 4.02 -8.14 23.85
C LEU A 9 4.85 -6.87 23.94
N VAL A 10 6.17 -7.00 23.84
CA VAL A 10 7.01 -5.84 23.57
C VAL A 10 6.69 -5.50 22.12
N PRO A 11 6.17 -4.29 21.82
CA PRO A 11 5.88 -3.91 20.46
C PRO A 11 7.14 -4.10 19.61
N ALA A 12 7.00 -4.81 18.50
CA ALA A 12 8.11 -5.02 17.56
C ALA A 12 8.58 -3.70 16.93
N PHE A 13 7.71 -2.68 16.98
CA PHE A 13 7.90 -1.37 16.37
C PHE A 13 7.65 -0.26 17.38
N SER A 14 8.37 0.85 17.24
CA SER A 14 8.17 2.06 18.05
C SER A 14 6.97 2.89 17.59
N ARG A 15 6.59 2.76 16.31
CA ARG A 15 5.48 3.49 15.67
C ARG A 15 5.00 2.79 14.40
N LEU A 16 3.81 3.19 13.95
CA LEU A 16 3.21 2.81 12.67
C LEU A 16 3.00 4.08 11.84
N VAL A 17 3.57 4.12 10.63
CA VAL A 17 3.40 5.24 9.68
C VAL A 17 2.79 4.71 8.39
N ILE A 18 1.66 5.25 7.97
CA ILE A 18 0.85 4.67 6.88
C ILE A 18 0.64 5.68 5.75
N PHE A 19 0.86 5.23 4.53
CA PHE A 19 0.58 5.94 3.28
C PHE A 19 -0.30 5.05 2.40
N GLY A 20 -1.38 5.61 1.88
CA GLY A 20 -2.30 4.84 1.07
C GLY A 20 -3.60 5.54 0.74
N ASP A 21 -4.61 4.73 0.47
CA ASP A 21 -5.90 5.17 -0.02
C ASP A 21 -7.05 4.94 0.98
N SER A 22 -8.28 4.81 0.46
CA SER A 22 -9.50 4.61 1.24
C SER A 22 -9.50 3.35 2.09
N LEU A 23 -8.72 2.31 1.72
CA LEU A 23 -8.60 1.10 2.53
C LEU A 23 -7.86 1.35 3.86
N SER A 24 -7.14 2.47 3.96
CA SER A 24 -6.35 2.84 5.13
C SER A 24 -6.76 4.19 5.72
N ASP A 25 -7.64 4.96 5.08
CA ASP A 25 -8.04 6.30 5.51
C ASP A 25 -8.82 6.25 6.85
N PRO A 26 -8.30 6.88 7.93
CA PRO A 26 -8.94 6.87 9.25
C PRO A 26 -10.10 7.87 9.38
N GLY A 27 -10.37 8.66 8.34
CA GLY A 27 -11.29 9.80 8.34
C GLY A 27 -10.69 11.11 7.78
N ASN A 28 -9.47 11.09 7.23
CA ASN A 28 -8.76 12.24 6.70
C ASN A 28 -9.55 12.96 5.58
N VAL A 29 -10.17 12.24 4.64
CA VAL A 29 -11.05 12.86 3.63
C VAL A 29 -12.28 13.49 4.31
N PHE A 30 -12.82 12.87 5.36
CA PHE A 30 -13.97 13.39 6.08
C PHE A 30 -13.62 14.65 6.86
N ASP A 31 -12.48 14.69 7.53
CA ASP A 31 -12.01 15.86 8.27
C ASP A 31 -11.72 17.03 7.33
N LEU A 32 -11.15 16.76 6.16
CA LEU A 32 -10.84 17.80 5.17
C LEU A 32 -12.10 18.35 4.49
N THR A 33 -13.05 17.49 4.13
CA THR A 33 -14.27 17.88 3.39
C THR A 33 -15.41 18.32 4.31
N GLY A 34 -15.45 17.80 5.53
CA GLY A 34 -16.52 17.95 6.52
C GLY A 34 -17.76 17.09 6.25
N PHE A 35 -17.77 16.23 5.23
CA PHE A 35 -18.97 15.45 4.87
C PHE A 35 -18.74 14.11 4.18
N PHE A 36 -17.57 13.86 3.58
CA PHE A 36 -17.36 12.68 2.73
C PHE A 36 -16.32 11.72 3.32
N PRO A 37 -16.55 10.40 3.31
CA PRO A 37 -17.77 9.72 2.89
C PRO A 37 -18.92 9.98 3.89
N PRO A 38 -20.16 10.20 3.41
CA PRO A 38 -21.30 10.48 4.28
C PRO A 38 -21.80 9.19 4.96
N PHE A 39 -22.78 9.28 5.86
CA PHE A 39 -23.53 8.07 6.27
C PHE A 39 -24.03 7.30 5.03
N PRO A 40 -23.95 5.95 4.98
CA PRO A 40 -23.76 5.01 6.09
C PRO A 40 -22.33 4.63 6.46
N TYR A 41 -21.32 5.28 5.88
CA TYR A 41 -19.93 5.04 6.22
C TYR A 41 -19.64 5.41 7.69
N ALA A 42 -18.93 4.55 8.41
CA ALA A 42 -18.70 4.72 9.85
C ALA A 42 -17.55 5.69 10.09
N GLU A 43 -17.81 6.75 10.88
CA GLU A 43 -16.77 7.68 11.36
C GLU A 43 -15.91 8.29 10.25
N GLY A 44 -16.46 8.49 9.05
CA GLY A 44 -15.73 9.04 7.90
C GLY A 44 -14.76 8.05 7.23
N ARG A 45 -14.79 6.77 7.60
CA ARG A 45 -13.98 5.71 7.00
C ARG A 45 -14.72 5.07 5.83
N PHE A 46 -14.00 4.54 4.85
CA PHE A 46 -14.60 3.85 3.70
C PHE A 46 -15.06 2.42 4.03
N SER A 47 -15.66 2.23 5.20
CA SER A 47 -16.20 0.94 5.67
C SER A 47 -17.39 1.17 6.61
N ASN A 48 -17.92 0.09 7.18
CA ASN A 48 -19.00 0.11 8.18
C ASN A 48 -18.51 0.06 9.63
N GLY A 49 -17.21 0.22 9.89
CA GLY A 49 -16.64 0.20 11.23
C GLY A 49 -15.13 0.45 11.22
N ASP A 50 -14.43 -0.25 12.12
CA ASP A 50 -12.98 -0.27 12.20
C ASP A 50 -12.34 -0.78 10.90
N ILE A 51 -11.21 -0.17 10.56
CA ILE A 51 -10.38 -0.56 9.42
C ILE A 51 -9.18 -1.38 9.91
N TRP A 52 -8.43 -1.97 8.99
CA TRP A 52 -7.32 -2.88 9.33
C TRP A 52 -6.29 -2.24 10.26
N VAL A 53 -6.14 -0.92 10.20
CA VAL A 53 -5.23 -0.14 11.05
C VAL A 53 -5.62 -0.28 12.51
N ASP A 54 -6.89 -0.13 12.85
CA ASP A 54 -7.37 -0.20 14.24
C ASP A 54 -7.08 -1.59 14.83
N TYR A 55 -7.40 -2.64 14.07
CA TYR A 55 -7.13 -4.02 14.46
C TYR A 55 -5.63 -4.32 14.58
N LEU A 56 -4.80 -3.85 13.64
CA LEU A 56 -3.37 -4.11 13.66
C LEU A 56 -2.70 -3.42 14.85
N VAL A 57 -3.12 -2.20 15.21
CA VAL A 57 -2.61 -1.48 16.38
C VAL A 57 -2.85 -2.29 17.66
N ASP A 58 -4.07 -2.79 17.85
CA ASP A 58 -4.42 -3.67 18.97
C ASP A 58 -3.59 -4.97 18.98
N GLN A 59 -3.41 -5.57 17.80
CA GLN A 59 -2.68 -6.83 17.61
C GLN A 59 -1.17 -6.73 17.85
N THR A 60 -0.60 -5.55 17.60
CA THR A 60 0.85 -5.29 17.73
C THR A 60 1.22 -4.68 19.07
N GLY A 61 0.22 -4.31 19.89
CA GLY A 61 0.40 -3.68 21.19
C GLY A 61 0.89 -2.23 21.10
N LEU A 62 0.71 -1.59 19.94
CA LEU A 62 0.94 -0.16 19.75
C LEU A 62 -0.21 0.64 20.38
N ASP A 63 0.10 1.84 20.87
CA ASP A 63 -0.91 2.82 21.23
C ASP A 63 -1.28 3.68 20.01
N LEU A 64 -2.51 4.22 19.97
CA LEU A 64 -2.94 5.16 18.92
C LEU A 64 -2.01 6.39 18.79
N ALA A 65 -1.38 6.82 19.88
CA ALA A 65 -0.41 7.91 19.88
C ALA A 65 0.89 7.57 19.11
N GLN A 66 1.12 6.29 18.82
CA GLN A 66 2.24 5.79 18.04
C GLN A 66 1.86 5.58 16.57
N VAL A 67 0.65 5.96 16.15
CA VAL A 67 0.15 5.81 14.78
C VAL A 67 0.11 7.16 14.08
N GLN A 68 0.74 7.24 12.91
CA GLN A 68 0.67 8.38 12.01
C GLN A 68 0.12 7.91 10.67
N ASN A 69 -1.16 8.17 10.42
CA ASN A 69 -1.83 7.69 9.23
C ASN A 69 -2.12 8.85 8.26
N PHE A 70 -1.36 8.89 7.17
CA PHE A 70 -1.45 9.90 6.13
C PHE A 70 -2.35 9.46 4.96
N ALA A 71 -2.99 8.29 5.02
CA ALA A 71 -3.82 7.80 3.93
C ALA A 71 -5.04 8.71 3.69
N PHE A 72 -5.34 8.95 2.41
CA PHE A 72 -6.53 9.68 1.98
C PHE A 72 -7.31 8.84 0.97
N GLY A 73 -8.62 8.72 1.18
CA GLY A 73 -9.53 8.12 0.21
C GLY A 73 -9.29 8.64 -1.20
N GLY A 74 -9.28 7.73 -2.17
CA GLY A 74 -9.05 8.05 -3.58
C GLY A 74 -7.60 8.26 -4.00
N ALA A 75 -6.62 8.27 -3.08
CA ALA A 75 -5.23 8.49 -3.44
C ALA A 75 -4.75 7.48 -4.49
N ALA A 76 -4.19 7.99 -5.59
CA ALA A 76 -3.43 7.20 -6.53
C ALA A 76 -2.00 6.99 -6.01
N THR A 77 -1.22 6.12 -6.66
CA THR A 77 0.20 5.94 -6.32
C THR A 77 1.01 7.23 -6.48
N GLY A 78 0.61 8.10 -7.42
CA GLY A 78 1.29 9.36 -7.71
C GLY A 78 0.83 10.51 -6.81
N ARG A 79 0.57 11.66 -7.45
CA ARG A 79 0.11 12.90 -6.82
C ARG A 79 -1.40 13.13 -7.01
N ASP A 80 -2.00 12.40 -7.93
CA ASP A 80 -3.42 12.53 -8.24
C ASP A 80 -4.28 11.81 -7.19
N ASN A 81 -5.54 12.25 -7.07
CA ASN A 81 -6.54 11.60 -6.23
C ASN A 81 -7.88 11.45 -6.97
N GLY A 82 -8.36 10.21 -7.07
CA GLY A 82 -9.55 9.85 -7.82
C GLY A 82 -10.87 10.39 -7.27
N LEU A 83 -10.89 10.94 -6.05
CA LEU A 83 -12.08 11.57 -5.47
C LEU A 83 -12.24 13.04 -5.88
N GLU A 84 -11.20 13.71 -6.40
CA GLU A 84 -11.28 15.14 -6.74
C GLU A 84 -12.44 15.48 -7.70
N PRO A 85 -12.69 14.72 -8.79
CA PRO A 85 -13.83 15.01 -9.67
C PRO A 85 -15.18 14.88 -8.96
N LEU A 86 -15.32 13.88 -8.07
CA LEU A 86 -16.54 13.65 -7.30
C LEU A 86 -16.76 14.76 -6.28
N ILE A 87 -15.75 15.10 -5.49
CA ILE A 87 -15.87 16.15 -4.47
C ILE A 87 -16.08 17.52 -5.13
N GLY A 88 -15.37 17.80 -6.24
CA GLY A 88 -15.58 19.00 -7.03
C GLY A 88 -17.01 19.13 -7.53
N PHE A 89 -17.59 18.03 -8.02
CA PHE A 89 -18.99 17.98 -8.42
C PHE A 89 -19.95 18.22 -7.25
N LEU A 90 -19.73 17.56 -6.10
CA LEU A 90 -20.62 17.64 -4.94
C LEU A 90 -20.58 19.00 -4.24
N THR A 91 -19.43 19.66 -4.22
CA THR A 91 -19.22 20.93 -3.50
C THR A 91 -19.28 22.16 -4.39
N GLY A 92 -19.16 21.99 -5.72
CA GLY A 92 -19.01 23.09 -6.68
C GLY A 92 -17.68 23.84 -6.55
N THR A 93 -16.69 23.28 -5.85
CA THR A 93 -15.38 23.90 -5.62
C THR A 93 -14.28 22.89 -5.92
N GLU A 94 -13.22 23.30 -6.62
CA GLU A 94 -12.03 22.46 -6.78
C GLU A 94 -11.31 22.31 -5.43
N ILE A 95 -11.04 21.06 -5.05
CA ILE A 95 -10.27 20.70 -3.87
C ILE A 95 -9.04 19.92 -4.33
N ASN A 96 -7.92 20.14 -3.66
CA ASN A 96 -6.70 19.37 -3.89
C ASN A 96 -6.63 18.28 -2.83
N LEU A 97 -6.85 17.02 -3.23
CA LEU A 97 -6.73 15.85 -2.36
C LEU A 97 -5.39 15.17 -2.66
N PRO A 98 -4.63 14.73 -1.64
CA PRO A 98 -3.30 14.20 -1.88
C PRO A 98 -3.33 12.81 -2.52
N GLY A 99 -2.42 12.56 -3.47
CA GLY A 99 -1.98 11.22 -3.83
C GLY A 99 -0.95 10.67 -2.84
N MET A 100 -0.56 9.40 -2.96
CA MET A 100 0.37 8.74 -2.03
C MET A 100 1.73 9.46 -1.95
N LEU A 101 2.26 9.99 -3.05
CA LEU A 101 3.53 10.73 -3.01
C LEU A 101 3.42 12.08 -2.28
N ASP A 102 2.25 12.72 -2.27
CA ASP A 102 2.02 13.92 -1.45
C ASP A 102 1.96 13.58 0.04
N GLN A 103 1.38 12.42 0.38
CA GLN A 103 1.35 11.92 1.75
C GLN A 103 2.78 11.66 2.28
N VAL A 104 3.64 11.05 1.46
CA VAL A 104 5.06 10.85 1.77
C VAL A 104 5.75 12.19 1.98
N ASP A 105 5.57 13.16 1.07
CA ASP A 105 6.15 14.48 1.22
C ASP A 105 5.66 15.20 2.49
N SER A 106 4.38 15.05 2.84
CA SER A 106 3.80 15.60 4.07
C SER A 106 4.46 15.00 5.31
N TYR A 107 4.65 13.69 5.37
CA TYR A 107 5.38 13.05 6.45
C TYR A 107 6.83 13.53 6.52
N LEU A 108 7.56 13.52 5.41
CA LEU A 108 8.95 13.94 5.36
C LEU A 108 9.15 15.43 5.70
N GLY A 109 8.16 16.26 5.37
CA GLY A 109 8.10 17.66 5.77
C GLY A 109 7.81 17.84 7.26
N SER A 110 6.95 16.99 7.84
CA SER A 110 6.63 17.01 9.28
C SER A 110 7.84 16.67 10.17
N LEU A 111 8.79 15.89 9.66
CA LEU A 111 10.05 15.60 10.34
C LEU A 111 11.02 16.80 10.39
N GLY A 112 10.86 17.80 9.51
CA GLY A 112 11.85 18.85 9.34
C GLY A 112 13.24 18.26 9.02
N ASP A 113 14.24 18.58 9.83
CA ASP A 113 15.61 18.06 9.71
C ASP A 113 15.82 16.71 10.43
N GLU A 114 14.82 16.21 11.17
CA GLU A 114 14.94 14.94 11.89
C GLU A 114 14.93 13.74 10.93
N LEU A 115 15.51 12.62 11.37
CA LEU A 115 15.41 11.36 10.64
C LEU A 115 14.06 10.71 10.93
N ALA A 116 13.56 9.95 9.95
CA ALA A 116 12.52 8.97 10.15
C ALA A 116 12.99 7.95 11.20
N ASP A 117 12.05 7.45 12.00
CA ASP A 117 12.33 6.48 13.05
C ASP A 117 12.73 5.13 12.44
N PRO A 118 13.95 4.63 12.66
CA PRO A 118 14.35 3.34 12.14
C PRO A 118 13.59 2.19 12.81
N ASP A 119 13.13 2.34 14.06
CA ASP A 119 12.36 1.28 14.73
C ASP A 119 10.86 1.31 14.35
N GLY A 120 10.47 2.14 13.38
CA GLY A 120 9.10 2.30 12.91
C GLY A 120 8.71 1.33 11.79
N LEU A 121 7.44 0.90 11.77
CA LEU A 121 6.85 0.20 10.65
C LEU A 121 6.22 1.19 9.65
N TYR A 122 6.67 1.16 8.40
CA TYR A 122 6.17 2.01 7.33
C TYR A 122 5.30 1.21 6.36
N VAL A 123 4.02 1.55 6.26
CA VAL A 123 3.09 0.88 5.35
C VAL A 123 2.90 1.73 4.11
N VAL A 124 3.15 1.14 2.94
CA VAL A 124 2.95 1.80 1.64
C VAL A 124 1.97 0.95 0.83
N TRP A 125 0.73 1.41 0.70
CA TRP A 125 -0.32 0.64 0.01
C TRP A 125 -1.28 1.54 -0.78
N ALA A 126 -1.05 1.59 -2.10
CA ALA A 126 -1.89 2.29 -3.07
C ALA A 126 -1.80 1.60 -4.44
N GLY A 127 -2.70 1.97 -5.36
CA GLY A 127 -2.69 1.49 -6.75
C GLY A 127 -4.05 1.10 -7.29
N ALA A 128 -5.02 0.83 -6.42
CA ALA A 128 -6.37 0.49 -6.84
C ALA A 128 -7.04 1.65 -7.60
N ASN A 129 -6.89 2.89 -7.10
CA ASN A 129 -7.44 4.08 -7.75
C ASN A 129 -6.84 4.34 -9.13
N ASP A 130 -5.54 4.07 -9.31
CA ASP A 130 -4.89 4.12 -10.62
C ASP A 130 -5.58 3.12 -11.58
N ILE A 131 -5.70 1.85 -11.18
CA ILE A 131 -6.32 0.83 -12.04
C ILE A 131 -7.77 1.19 -12.36
N PHE A 132 -8.56 1.67 -11.40
CA PHE A 132 -9.94 2.10 -11.66
C PHE A 132 -10.00 3.27 -12.64
N ALA A 133 -9.12 4.27 -12.51
CA ALA A 133 -9.03 5.37 -13.46
C ALA A 133 -8.71 4.88 -14.89
N LEU A 134 -7.81 3.91 -15.03
CA LEU A 134 -7.46 3.30 -16.32
C LEU A 134 -8.60 2.44 -16.91
N LEU A 135 -9.43 1.82 -16.06
CA LEU A 135 -10.62 1.10 -16.53
C LEU A 135 -11.67 2.07 -17.08
N ASP A 136 -11.84 3.23 -16.44
CA ASP A 136 -12.76 4.29 -16.85
C ASP A 136 -12.24 5.06 -18.11
N ASP A 137 -10.92 5.18 -18.29
CA ASP A 137 -10.28 5.70 -19.52
C ASP A 137 -9.16 4.78 -20.08
N PRO A 138 -9.53 3.78 -20.92
CA PRO A 138 -8.60 2.82 -21.50
C PRO A 138 -7.52 3.41 -22.42
N ALA A 139 -7.69 4.63 -22.91
CA ALA A 139 -6.74 5.24 -23.84
C ALA A 139 -5.39 5.59 -23.18
N ALA A 140 -5.33 5.60 -21.85
CA ALA A 140 -4.13 5.90 -21.05
C ALA A 140 -3.14 4.72 -20.87
N MET A 141 -3.45 3.53 -21.41
CA MET A 141 -2.77 2.25 -21.11
C MET A 141 -1.22 2.21 -21.27
N PRO A 142 -0.60 2.73 -22.34
CA PRO A 142 0.81 2.42 -22.62
C PRO A 142 1.83 2.96 -21.60
N ASP A 143 1.51 4.06 -20.91
CA ASP A 143 2.40 4.72 -19.94
C ASP A 143 2.02 4.40 -18.48
N PHE A 144 0.95 3.64 -18.26
CA PHE A 144 0.28 3.57 -16.96
C PHE A 144 1.06 2.71 -15.95
N LEU A 145 1.15 1.39 -16.18
CA LEU A 145 1.65 0.43 -15.18
C LEU A 145 3.08 0.70 -14.69
N ALA A 146 3.97 1.11 -15.59
CA ALA A 146 5.36 1.41 -15.23
C ALA A 146 5.46 2.62 -14.29
N ASN A 147 4.63 3.64 -14.50
CA ASN A 147 4.64 4.84 -13.67
C ASN A 147 4.10 4.56 -12.26
N GLN A 148 3.06 3.73 -12.11
CA GLN A 148 2.52 3.45 -10.78
C GLN A 148 3.48 2.67 -9.89
N VAL A 149 4.09 1.61 -10.42
CA VAL A 149 5.09 0.84 -9.67
C VAL A 149 6.31 1.69 -9.34
N GLN A 150 6.72 2.56 -10.28
CA GLN A 150 7.80 3.51 -10.03
C GLN A 150 7.45 4.50 -8.91
N ASN A 151 6.20 4.96 -8.81
CA ASN A 151 5.77 5.83 -7.71
C ASN A 151 5.86 5.14 -6.35
N VAL A 152 5.44 3.88 -6.25
CA VAL A 152 5.60 3.08 -5.01
C VAL A 152 7.07 2.91 -4.65
N ALA A 153 7.91 2.58 -5.64
CA ALA A 153 9.36 2.48 -5.42
C ALA A 153 9.96 3.83 -4.98
N THR A 154 9.53 4.95 -5.57
CA THR A 154 9.97 6.30 -5.18
C THR A 154 9.54 6.65 -3.76
N ALA A 155 8.33 6.29 -3.33
CA ALA A 155 7.89 6.48 -1.95
C ALA A 155 8.83 5.77 -0.96
N ILE A 156 9.12 4.49 -1.20
CA ILE A 156 10.04 3.69 -0.37
C ILE A 156 11.44 4.32 -0.37
N ILE A 157 11.99 4.65 -1.55
CA ILE A 157 13.32 5.29 -1.66
C ILE A 157 13.39 6.59 -0.84
N ASN A 158 12.39 7.45 -0.94
CA ASN A 158 12.37 8.73 -0.23
C ASN A 158 12.31 8.53 1.29
N LEU A 159 11.53 7.56 1.76
CA LEU A 159 11.45 7.19 3.18
C LEU A 159 12.79 6.61 3.66
N THR A 160 13.39 5.70 2.89
CA THR A 160 14.70 5.09 3.18
C THR A 160 15.82 6.12 3.26
N GLN A 161 15.85 7.08 2.34
CA GLN A 161 16.82 8.18 2.37
C GLN A 161 16.69 9.06 3.62
N ARG A 162 15.53 9.02 4.28
CA ARG A 162 15.25 9.73 5.52
C ARG A 162 15.39 8.85 6.76
N GLY A 163 15.74 7.57 6.62
CA GLY A 163 16.08 6.67 7.72
C GLY A 163 15.05 5.59 8.03
N ALA A 164 13.94 5.49 7.27
CA ALA A 164 13.00 4.39 7.41
C ALA A 164 13.63 3.08 6.91
N ASP A 165 13.56 2.01 7.71
CA ASP A 165 14.18 0.73 7.35
C ASP A 165 13.18 -0.40 7.11
N THR A 166 12.06 -0.44 7.82
CA THR A 166 11.13 -1.56 7.77
C THR A 166 9.83 -1.18 7.08
N PHE A 167 9.50 -1.89 6.00
CA PHE A 167 8.32 -1.61 5.20
C PHE A 167 7.36 -2.81 5.18
N LEU A 168 6.07 -2.55 5.32
CA LEU A 168 5.01 -3.49 4.97
C LEU A 168 4.37 -3.02 3.65
N VAL A 169 4.43 -3.84 2.62
CA VAL A 169 3.96 -3.47 1.28
C VAL A 169 2.99 -4.53 0.75
N PRO A 170 1.68 -4.38 1.02
CA PRO A 170 0.68 -5.24 0.42
C PRO A 170 0.61 -5.04 -1.10
N ASN A 171 0.44 -6.14 -1.82
CA ASN A 171 0.08 -6.07 -3.23
C ASN A 171 -1.41 -5.69 -3.38
N LEU A 172 -1.87 -5.44 -4.60
CA LEU A 172 -3.28 -5.18 -4.84
C LEU A 172 -4.10 -6.47 -4.70
N PRO A 173 -5.29 -6.42 -4.08
CA PRO A 173 -6.25 -7.51 -4.23
C PRO A 173 -6.62 -7.72 -5.70
N ASP A 174 -7.26 -8.85 -6.01
CA ASP A 174 -7.82 -9.07 -7.34
C ASP A 174 -9.01 -8.13 -7.58
N LEU A 175 -8.75 -7.00 -8.25
CA LEU A 175 -9.74 -5.95 -8.42
C LEU A 175 -10.89 -6.38 -9.34
N GLY A 176 -10.70 -7.40 -10.18
CA GLY A 176 -11.77 -7.96 -11.02
C GLY A 176 -12.87 -8.66 -10.22
N LEU A 177 -12.62 -8.91 -8.94
CA LEU A 177 -13.58 -9.50 -8.01
C LEU A 177 -14.40 -8.46 -7.25
N THR A 178 -14.09 -7.17 -7.40
CA THR A 178 -14.90 -6.09 -6.79
C THR A 178 -16.28 -6.01 -7.43
N PRO A 179 -17.35 -5.70 -6.68
CA PRO A 179 -18.67 -5.49 -7.26
C PRO A 179 -18.66 -4.44 -8.39
N ARG A 180 -17.85 -3.37 -8.26
CA ARG A 180 -17.67 -2.32 -9.27
C ARG A 180 -17.32 -2.89 -10.64
N THR A 181 -16.31 -3.75 -10.69
CA THR A 181 -15.82 -4.29 -11.98
C THR A 181 -16.76 -5.35 -12.55
N GLN A 182 -17.50 -6.05 -11.71
CA GLN A 182 -18.57 -6.95 -12.13
C GLN A 182 -19.72 -6.17 -12.78
N ASP A 183 -20.19 -5.10 -12.12
CA ASP A 183 -21.25 -4.21 -12.63
C ASP A 183 -20.84 -3.52 -13.94
N GLN A 184 -19.58 -3.11 -14.06
CA GLN A 184 -19.03 -2.50 -15.27
C GLN A 184 -18.73 -3.51 -16.40
N GLY A 185 -18.73 -4.82 -16.12
CA GLY A 185 -18.33 -5.84 -17.09
C GLY A 185 -16.83 -5.80 -17.44
N THR A 186 -15.99 -5.35 -16.50
CA THR A 186 -14.54 -5.17 -16.66
C THR A 186 -13.68 -6.17 -15.86
N THR A 187 -14.30 -7.17 -15.23
CA THR A 187 -13.66 -8.21 -14.40
C THR A 187 -12.34 -8.75 -14.97
N ASP A 188 -12.35 -9.36 -16.16
CA ASP A 188 -11.15 -9.99 -16.74
C ASP A 188 -9.99 -8.99 -16.91
N ARG A 189 -10.31 -7.75 -17.29
CA ARG A 189 -9.32 -6.70 -17.49
C ARG A 189 -8.78 -6.19 -16.17
N ALA A 190 -9.63 -5.99 -15.17
CA ALA A 190 -9.23 -5.58 -13.84
C ALA A 190 -8.33 -6.62 -13.18
N THR A 191 -8.69 -7.91 -13.25
CA THR A 191 -7.83 -9.02 -12.78
C THR A 191 -6.47 -9.02 -13.47
N ALA A 192 -6.45 -8.88 -14.81
CA ALA A 192 -5.19 -8.84 -15.56
C ALA A 192 -4.30 -7.64 -15.19
N LEU A 193 -4.90 -6.46 -14.94
CA LEU A 193 -4.17 -5.27 -14.51
C LEU A 193 -3.65 -5.41 -13.07
N SER A 194 -4.46 -5.93 -12.15
CA SER A 194 -4.02 -6.24 -10.78
C SER A 194 -2.83 -7.20 -10.79
N GLN A 195 -2.91 -8.28 -11.57
CA GLN A 195 -1.82 -9.24 -11.70
C GLN A 195 -0.56 -8.59 -12.27
N ALA A 196 -0.67 -7.83 -13.37
CA ALA A 196 0.47 -7.17 -14.00
C ALA A 196 1.15 -6.13 -13.09
N PHE A 197 0.35 -5.36 -12.33
CA PHE A 197 0.85 -4.44 -11.33
C PHE A 197 1.59 -5.20 -10.22
N ASN A 198 0.99 -6.26 -9.67
CA ASN A 198 1.57 -7.05 -8.57
C ASN A 198 2.88 -7.74 -8.97
N GLU A 199 2.96 -8.32 -10.18
CA GLU A 199 4.18 -8.91 -10.70
C GLU A 199 5.30 -7.85 -10.82
N SER A 200 4.97 -6.69 -11.38
CA SER A 200 5.91 -5.58 -11.55
C SER A 200 6.37 -5.00 -10.20
N LEU A 201 5.44 -4.87 -9.24
CA LEU A 201 5.73 -4.44 -7.87
C LEU A 201 6.69 -5.42 -7.20
N ALA A 202 6.45 -6.73 -7.27
CA ALA A 202 7.33 -7.74 -6.67
C ALA A 202 8.77 -7.64 -7.20
N TYR A 203 8.96 -7.42 -8.51
CA TYR A 203 10.29 -7.18 -9.08
C TYR A 203 10.93 -5.90 -8.55
N ALA A 204 10.16 -4.81 -8.43
CA ALA A 204 10.66 -3.54 -7.92
C ALA A 204 11.08 -3.63 -6.44
N LEU A 205 10.27 -4.26 -5.59
CA LEU A 205 10.57 -4.45 -4.17
C LEU A 205 11.83 -5.31 -3.98
N THR A 206 11.95 -6.42 -4.72
CA THR A 206 13.15 -7.26 -4.71
C THR A 206 14.40 -6.47 -5.11
N ALA A 207 14.29 -5.60 -6.12
CA ALA A 207 15.41 -4.78 -6.58
C ALA A 207 15.81 -3.70 -5.56
N LEU A 208 14.86 -3.14 -4.81
CA LEU A 208 15.12 -2.18 -3.74
C LEU A 208 15.84 -2.84 -2.56
N GLU A 209 15.35 -4.00 -2.12
CA GLU A 209 15.93 -4.75 -1.00
C GLU A 209 17.35 -5.26 -1.32
N GLN A 210 17.62 -5.64 -2.58
CA GLN A 210 18.96 -6.05 -3.04
C GLN A 210 19.92 -4.89 -3.32
N ASN A 211 19.46 -3.64 -3.27
CA ASN A 211 20.31 -2.49 -3.55
C ASN A 211 21.29 -2.26 -2.40
N PRO A 212 22.62 -2.37 -2.62
CA PRO A 212 23.61 -2.24 -1.55
C PRO A 212 23.74 -0.83 -0.95
N LEU A 213 23.04 0.16 -1.53
CA LEU A 213 22.93 1.50 -0.97
C LEU A 213 21.87 1.63 0.11
N PHE A 214 20.97 0.64 0.23
CA PHE A 214 19.88 0.63 1.19
C PHE A 214 20.10 -0.49 2.21
N ASN A 215 19.71 -0.22 3.45
CA ASN A 215 19.62 -1.22 4.50
C ASN A 215 18.17 -1.21 4.99
N ILE A 216 17.34 -1.92 4.25
CA ILE A 216 15.90 -1.97 4.45
C ILE A 216 15.42 -3.42 4.45
N ASP A 217 14.32 -3.67 5.14
CA ASP A 217 13.57 -4.91 5.12
C ASP A 217 12.17 -4.60 4.56
N ILE A 218 11.76 -5.35 3.54
CA ILE A 218 10.45 -5.17 2.90
C ILE A 218 9.66 -6.46 3.11
N VAL A 219 8.56 -6.36 3.86
CA VAL A 219 7.59 -7.43 4.08
C VAL A 219 6.46 -7.30 3.06
N PRO A 220 6.45 -8.08 1.96
CA PRO A 220 5.33 -8.08 1.03
C PRO A 220 4.13 -8.84 1.62
N VAL A 221 2.91 -8.43 1.28
CA VAL A 221 1.68 -9.16 1.62
C VAL A 221 0.88 -9.52 0.37
N ASP A 222 0.49 -10.79 0.23
CA ASP A 222 -0.25 -11.27 -0.94
C ASP A 222 -1.78 -11.21 -0.75
N LEU A 223 -2.33 -10.02 -0.96
CA LEU A 223 -3.78 -9.78 -0.93
C LEU A 223 -4.49 -10.28 -2.20
N PHE A 224 -3.78 -10.39 -3.32
CA PHE A 224 -4.31 -10.98 -4.54
C PHE A 224 -4.73 -12.43 -4.32
N THR A 225 -3.86 -13.25 -3.73
CA THR A 225 -4.20 -14.63 -3.40
C THR A 225 -5.27 -14.69 -2.32
N LEU A 226 -5.14 -13.91 -1.23
CA LEU A 226 -6.13 -13.88 -0.14
C LEU A 226 -7.55 -13.65 -0.65
N THR A 227 -7.76 -12.61 -1.48
CA THR A 227 -9.10 -12.27 -1.97
C THR A 227 -9.71 -13.37 -2.84
N ARG A 228 -8.88 -14.07 -3.64
CA ARG A 228 -9.32 -15.23 -4.41
C ARG A 228 -9.69 -16.43 -3.54
N GLU A 229 -8.97 -16.65 -2.45
CA GLU A 229 -9.29 -17.71 -1.49
C GLU A 229 -10.59 -17.44 -0.74
N VAL A 230 -10.79 -16.20 -0.28
CA VAL A 230 -12.03 -15.77 0.37
C VAL A 230 -13.23 -16.01 -0.54
N ILE A 231 -13.12 -15.66 -1.82
CA ILE A 231 -14.23 -15.87 -2.76
C ILE A 231 -14.46 -17.35 -3.08
N ALA A 232 -13.40 -18.15 -3.15
CA ALA A 232 -13.52 -19.57 -3.41
C ALA A 232 -14.13 -20.33 -2.22
N ARG A 233 -13.88 -19.88 -0.99
CA ARG A 233 -14.23 -20.60 0.26
C ARG A 233 -14.72 -19.63 1.35
N PRO A 234 -15.79 -18.87 1.12
CA PRO A 234 -16.19 -17.76 1.99
C PRO A 234 -16.49 -18.19 3.43
N GLU A 235 -17.07 -19.38 3.61
CA GLU A 235 -17.38 -19.93 4.94
C GLU A 235 -16.13 -20.20 5.79
N GLU A 236 -14.98 -20.51 5.18
CA GLU A 236 -13.70 -20.71 5.90
C GLU A 236 -13.18 -19.40 6.52
N PHE A 237 -13.59 -18.26 5.95
CA PHE A 237 -13.22 -16.92 6.39
C PHE A 237 -14.36 -16.19 7.12
N GLY A 238 -15.48 -16.88 7.38
CA GLY A 238 -16.61 -16.30 8.12
C GLY A 238 -17.56 -15.43 7.29
N PHE A 239 -17.49 -15.46 5.96
CA PHE A 239 -18.38 -14.71 5.07
C PHE A 239 -19.54 -15.57 4.55
N THR A 240 -20.70 -14.95 4.44
CA THR A 240 -21.91 -15.50 3.82
C THR A 240 -22.19 -14.88 2.45
N ASN A 241 -21.65 -13.69 2.17
CA ASN A 241 -21.70 -13.04 0.87
C ASN A 241 -20.37 -12.36 0.53
N VAL A 242 -19.80 -12.69 -0.63
CA VAL A 242 -18.52 -12.16 -1.13
C VAL A 242 -18.65 -11.51 -2.51
N THR A 243 -19.88 -11.30 -2.96
CA THR A 243 -20.19 -10.86 -4.33
C THR A 243 -20.92 -9.53 -4.33
N ASP A 244 -21.93 -9.38 -3.48
CA ASP A 244 -22.79 -8.19 -3.45
C ASP A 244 -22.29 -7.18 -2.40
N PRO A 245 -22.43 -5.87 -2.67
CA PRO A 245 -22.26 -4.86 -1.63
C PRO A 245 -23.40 -4.93 -0.62
N LEU A 246 -23.09 -4.69 0.66
CA LEU A 246 -24.10 -4.60 1.72
C LEU A 246 -24.95 -3.33 1.60
N ILE A 247 -24.33 -2.20 1.24
CA ILE A 247 -25.07 -0.98 0.90
C ILE A 247 -26.00 -1.30 -0.28
N GLY A 248 -27.30 -1.05 -0.07
CA GLY A 248 -28.35 -1.32 -1.06
C GLY A 248 -29.21 -2.55 -0.75
N GLN A 249 -28.85 -3.39 0.23
CA GLN A 249 -29.57 -4.62 0.58
C GLN A 249 -30.71 -4.45 1.61
N GLY A 250 -31.03 -3.20 1.99
CA GLY A 250 -32.15 -2.90 2.90
C GLY A 250 -31.84 -3.02 4.40
N GLY A 251 -30.59 -3.29 4.77
CA GLY A 251 -30.08 -3.28 6.16
C GLY A 251 -28.59 -2.96 6.22
N LEU A 252 -28.15 -2.31 7.31
CA LEU A 252 -26.74 -1.93 7.55
C LEU A 252 -26.07 -2.77 8.65
N VAL A 253 -26.81 -3.68 9.27
CA VAL A 253 -26.26 -4.68 10.19
C VAL A 253 -25.64 -5.76 9.32
N ASP A 254 -24.33 -5.94 9.44
CA ASP A 254 -23.56 -6.87 8.63
C ASP A 254 -23.91 -8.34 8.97
N PRO A 255 -24.51 -9.10 8.05
CA PRO A 255 -24.84 -10.50 8.26
C PRO A 255 -23.72 -11.46 7.78
N GLY A 256 -22.50 -10.95 7.53
CA GLY A 256 -21.35 -11.72 7.01
C GLY A 256 -20.98 -11.34 5.58
N PHE A 257 -21.14 -10.08 5.19
CA PHE A 257 -20.75 -9.57 3.88
C PHE A 257 -19.26 -9.21 3.87
N PHE A 258 -18.60 -9.49 2.76
CA PHE A 258 -17.23 -9.03 2.52
C PHE A 258 -17.21 -7.58 2.04
N TRP A 259 -18.12 -7.21 1.14
CA TRP A 259 -18.16 -5.89 0.53
C TRP A 259 -19.14 -4.97 1.25
N TRP A 260 -18.64 -3.82 1.71
CA TRP A 260 -19.49 -2.76 2.24
C TRP A 260 -20.18 -2.01 1.12
N ASP A 261 -19.39 -1.57 0.14
CA ASP A 261 -19.85 -0.89 -1.06
C ASP A 261 -19.27 -1.57 -2.32
N GLN A 262 -19.28 -0.86 -3.44
CA GLN A 262 -18.84 -1.37 -4.74
C GLN A 262 -17.35 -1.77 -4.82
N GLN A 263 -16.52 -1.40 -3.85
CA GLN A 263 -15.09 -1.70 -3.87
C GLN A 263 -14.41 -1.79 -2.49
N HIS A 264 -15.06 -1.32 -1.42
CA HIS A 264 -14.50 -1.32 -0.09
C HIS A 264 -15.02 -2.47 0.77
N PRO A 265 -14.14 -3.13 1.54
CA PRO A 265 -14.53 -4.22 2.40
C PRO A 265 -15.28 -3.75 3.65
N THR A 266 -16.04 -4.65 4.26
CA THR A 266 -16.61 -4.45 5.60
C THR A 266 -15.55 -4.49 6.69
N THR A 267 -15.90 -4.06 7.89
CA THR A 267 -15.05 -4.12 9.08
C THR A 267 -14.59 -5.55 9.40
N THR A 268 -15.44 -6.57 9.15
CA THR A 268 -15.07 -7.98 9.28
C THR A 268 -13.97 -8.38 8.30
N ALA A 269 -14.04 -7.90 7.06
CA ALA A 269 -12.97 -8.10 6.09
C ALA A 269 -11.71 -7.28 6.43
N HIS A 270 -11.84 -6.09 7.01
CA HIS A 270 -10.69 -5.34 7.54
C HIS A 270 -9.98 -6.06 8.69
N ALA A 271 -10.70 -6.76 9.57
CA ALA A 271 -10.10 -7.60 10.61
C ALA A 271 -9.25 -8.73 9.99
N LEU A 272 -9.76 -9.38 8.94
CA LEU A 272 -9.00 -10.40 8.19
C LEU A 272 -7.73 -9.83 7.53
N LEU A 273 -7.80 -8.61 6.99
CA LEU A 273 -6.62 -7.93 6.44
C LEU A 273 -5.57 -7.67 7.54
N ALA A 274 -5.99 -7.23 8.72
CA ALA A 274 -5.08 -7.03 9.85
C ALA A 274 -4.43 -8.35 10.31
N ASP A 275 -5.20 -9.44 10.43
CA ASP A 275 -4.66 -10.76 10.74
C ASP A 275 -3.62 -11.23 9.71
N THR A 276 -3.88 -10.94 8.43
CA THR A 276 -2.95 -11.26 7.34
C THR A 276 -1.66 -10.44 7.47
N PHE A 277 -1.77 -9.16 7.79
CA PHE A 277 -0.61 -8.27 7.99
C PHE A 277 0.21 -8.70 9.20
N GLN A 278 -0.43 -9.00 10.33
CA GLN A 278 0.23 -9.52 11.52
C GLN A 278 0.93 -10.85 11.24
N THR A 279 0.30 -11.73 10.46
CA THR A 279 0.90 -13.02 10.06
C THR A 279 2.15 -12.79 9.23
N ALA A 280 2.10 -11.94 8.20
CA ALA A 280 3.26 -11.61 7.37
C ALA A 280 4.42 -11.03 8.20
N LEU A 281 4.13 -10.11 9.13
CA LEU A 281 5.13 -9.54 10.04
C LEU A 281 5.71 -10.59 11.00
N THR A 282 4.89 -11.54 11.46
CA THR A 282 5.33 -12.65 12.31
C THR A 282 6.26 -13.60 11.55
N GLU A 283 5.91 -13.94 10.30
CA GLU A 283 6.73 -14.78 9.42
C GLU A 283 8.06 -14.11 9.04
N ALA A 284 8.05 -12.79 8.89
CA ALA A 284 9.25 -11.98 8.73
C ALA A 284 10.09 -11.84 10.03
N GLY A 285 9.59 -12.35 11.16
CA GLY A 285 10.35 -12.42 12.41
C GLY A 285 10.22 -11.21 13.34
N TYR A 286 9.30 -10.28 13.05
CA TYR A 286 9.07 -9.11 13.89
C TYR A 286 8.31 -9.45 15.19
N PHE A 287 7.43 -10.44 15.15
CA PHE A 287 6.75 -10.95 16.35
C PHE A 287 7.33 -12.30 16.74
N GLY A 288 7.79 -12.41 17.99
CA GLY A 288 8.28 -13.67 18.51
C GLY A 288 7.14 -14.69 18.57
N VAL A 289 7.18 -15.72 17.73
CA VAL A 289 6.41 -16.94 18.00
C VAL A 289 6.90 -17.45 19.36
N PRO A 290 6.03 -17.68 20.37
CA PRO A 290 6.46 -18.42 21.53
C PRO A 290 6.92 -19.77 21.01
N VAL A 291 8.24 -20.00 21.00
CA VAL A 291 8.78 -21.33 20.80
C VAL A 291 8.23 -22.13 21.97
N GLN A 292 7.15 -22.88 21.74
CA GLN A 292 6.86 -24.02 22.59
C GLN A 292 8.12 -24.87 22.49
N ALA A 293 8.94 -24.84 23.54
CA ALA A 293 10.04 -25.76 23.68
C ALA A 293 9.47 -27.15 23.34
N PRO A 294 10.06 -27.88 22.37
CA PRO A 294 9.54 -29.18 22.04
C PRO A 294 9.54 -29.99 23.34
N CYS A 295 8.37 -30.47 23.76
CA CYS A 295 8.33 -31.52 24.75
C CYS A 295 9.13 -32.67 24.14
N ILE A 296 10.39 -32.81 24.56
CA ILE A 296 11.21 -33.99 24.29
C ILE A 296 10.52 -35.12 25.07
N SER A 297 9.53 -35.76 24.46
CA SER A 297 9.26 -37.15 24.76
C SER A 297 10.27 -37.94 23.94
N THR A 298 11.27 -38.52 24.61
CA THR A 298 12.12 -39.54 24.04
C THR A 298 11.24 -40.66 23.49
N VAL A 299 11.10 -40.74 22.18
CA VAL A 299 10.59 -41.92 21.49
C VAL A 299 11.78 -42.49 20.70
N GLU A 300 12.13 -43.72 21.00
CA GLU A 300 13.23 -44.45 20.39
C GLU A 300 13.11 -44.48 18.85
N ALA A 301 14.28 -44.42 18.20
CA ALA A 301 14.44 -44.35 16.76
C ALA A 301 13.85 -45.57 16.04
N GLY A 302 12.92 -45.32 15.13
CA GLY A 302 12.59 -46.20 14.02
C GLY A 302 13.04 -45.55 12.71
N GLU A 303 14.02 -46.16 12.04
CA GLU A 303 14.55 -45.69 10.76
C GLU A 303 13.45 -45.59 9.70
N TYR A 304 13.21 -44.38 9.19
CA TYR A 304 12.51 -44.17 7.92
C TYR A 304 13.34 -43.23 7.03
N THR A 305 13.95 -43.82 6.01
CA THR A 305 14.65 -43.11 4.95
C THR A 305 13.63 -42.47 4.01
N HIS A 306 13.57 -41.14 3.96
CA HIS A 306 12.86 -40.40 2.91
C HIS A 306 13.88 -39.70 2.01
N THR A 307 13.93 -40.11 0.74
CA THR A 307 14.74 -39.49 -0.31
C THR A 307 14.05 -38.23 -0.82
N SER A 308 14.66 -37.06 -0.66
CA SER A 308 14.24 -35.82 -1.34
C SER A 308 14.92 -35.71 -2.70
N THR A 309 14.15 -35.65 -3.78
CA THR A 309 14.64 -35.21 -5.10
C THR A 309 14.24 -33.76 -5.30
N SER A 310 15.22 -32.87 -5.25
CA SER A 310 15.12 -31.48 -5.69
C SER A 310 15.11 -31.42 -7.22
N SER A 311 14.07 -30.85 -7.82
CA SER A 311 14.08 -30.47 -9.24
C SER A 311 13.91 -28.96 -9.35
N GLY A 312 15.03 -28.29 -9.64
CA GLY A 312 15.07 -26.86 -9.93
C GLY A 312 14.52 -26.55 -11.32
N TRP A 313 13.97 -25.36 -11.44
CA TRP A 313 13.72 -24.69 -12.71
C TRP A 313 14.19 -23.25 -12.57
N ALA A 314 15.38 -22.97 -13.10
CA ALA A 314 15.87 -21.63 -13.35
C ALA A 314 15.55 -21.28 -14.81
N LEU A 315 14.87 -20.16 -15.05
CA LEU A 315 14.72 -19.54 -16.36
C LEU A 315 15.25 -18.10 -16.30
N PRO A 316 15.78 -17.56 -17.41
CA PRO A 316 16.70 -16.42 -17.40
C PRO A 316 15.98 -15.06 -17.29
N LEU A 317 16.60 -14.14 -16.53
CA LEU A 317 16.18 -12.76 -16.33
C LEU A 317 16.46 -11.89 -17.58
N PRO A 318 15.55 -11.01 -18.00
CA PRO A 318 15.87 -9.87 -18.85
C PRO A 318 16.42 -8.70 -18.01
N VAL A 319 17.55 -8.13 -18.45
CA VAL A 319 18.19 -6.96 -17.83
C VAL A 319 17.45 -5.70 -18.28
N TYR A 320 16.78 -5.01 -17.36
CA TYR A 320 16.30 -3.64 -17.57
C TYR A 320 17.29 -2.65 -16.92
N ASN A 321 17.82 -1.75 -17.74
CA ASN A 321 18.80 -0.75 -17.37
C ASN A 321 18.06 0.50 -16.83
N LEU A 322 17.94 0.62 -15.51
CA LEU A 322 17.49 1.84 -14.86
C LEU A 322 18.68 2.82 -14.79
N GLY A 323 18.80 3.67 -15.81
CA GLY A 323 19.82 4.70 -15.86
C GLY A 323 19.58 5.80 -14.83
N LEU A 324 20.49 5.94 -13.87
CA LEU A 324 20.58 7.12 -13.01
C LEU A 324 21.27 8.27 -13.79
N PRO A 325 20.84 9.54 -13.63
CA PRO A 325 21.55 10.68 -14.19
C PRO A 325 22.85 10.95 -13.42
N SER A 326 23.97 11.00 -14.15
CA SER A 326 25.29 11.33 -13.61
C SER A 326 25.43 12.84 -13.39
N ASN A 327 25.56 13.26 -12.12
CA ASN A 327 26.04 14.59 -11.78
C ASN A 327 27.57 14.60 -11.77
N THR A 328 28.17 15.17 -12.83
CA THR A 328 29.53 15.70 -12.79
C THR A 328 29.57 17.07 -13.50
N PRO A 329 30.25 18.08 -12.93
CA PRO A 329 30.20 19.44 -13.45
C PRO A 329 31.11 19.59 -14.67
N ALA A 330 30.52 19.97 -15.80
CA ALA A 330 31.27 20.29 -17.01
C ALA A 330 31.94 21.67 -16.86
N SER A 331 33.27 21.66 -16.90
CA SER A 331 34.11 22.85 -17.08
C SER A 331 33.88 23.46 -18.47
N MET A 332 33.34 24.68 -18.53
CA MET A 332 33.20 25.46 -19.76
C MET A 332 34.54 26.08 -20.19
N PRO A 333 34.92 26.02 -21.49
CA PRO A 333 35.98 26.86 -22.03
C PRO A 333 35.44 28.24 -22.40
N ILE A 334 36.24 29.25 -22.08
CA ILE A 334 36.01 30.66 -22.38
C ILE A 334 36.25 30.88 -23.88
N SER A 335 35.25 31.41 -24.61
CA SER A 335 35.45 32.04 -25.91
C SER A 335 34.74 33.41 -25.93
N GLU A 336 35.52 34.46 -26.12
CA GLU A 336 35.06 35.84 -26.23
C GLU A 336 34.30 36.08 -27.55
N PRO A 337 33.24 36.91 -27.55
CA PRO A 337 32.54 37.28 -28.78
C PRO A 337 33.21 38.48 -29.49
N PRO A 338 33.09 38.59 -30.82
CA PRO A 338 33.63 39.73 -31.55
C PRO A 338 32.72 40.97 -31.44
N PHE A 339 33.35 42.13 -31.28
CA PHE A 339 32.74 43.46 -31.34
C PHE A 339 32.03 43.73 -32.67
N PRO A 340 30.87 44.42 -32.68
CA PRO A 340 30.44 45.23 -33.81
C PRO A 340 30.70 46.72 -33.56
N SER A 341 31.21 47.42 -34.57
CA SER A 341 31.29 48.89 -34.62
C SER A 341 29.98 49.49 -35.19
N PRO A 342 29.74 50.80 -34.99
CA PRO A 342 28.40 51.35 -34.72
C PRO A 342 27.74 51.98 -35.96
N ASP A 343 26.40 52.10 -35.95
CA ASP A 343 25.69 53.21 -36.61
C ASP A 343 24.27 53.41 -36.01
N TRP A 344 24.16 54.52 -35.27
CA TRP A 344 23.13 55.56 -35.24
C TRP A 344 21.59 55.30 -35.22
N LEU A 345 21.01 55.98 -34.21
CA LEU A 345 19.85 56.90 -34.21
C LEU A 345 18.45 56.38 -33.83
N ALA A 346 18.00 56.96 -32.69
CA ALA A 346 16.69 57.57 -32.41
C ALA A 346 15.45 56.68 -32.59
N GLY A 347 14.52 56.57 -31.64
CA GLY A 347 14.20 57.36 -30.46
C GLY A 347 12.72 57.09 -30.15
N SER A 348 12.31 57.27 -28.88
CA SER A 348 10.94 57.61 -28.43
C SER A 348 9.82 56.64 -28.89
N ILE A 349 9.08 55.95 -28.01
CA ILE A 349 8.29 56.38 -26.84
C ILE A 349 8.03 55.12 -26.01
#